data_AF-A0A919HLC9-F1
#
_entry.id   AF-A0A919HLC9-F1
#
_cell.length_a   1.000
_cell.length_b   1.000
_cell.length_c   1.000
_cell.angle_alpha   90.00
_cell.angle_beta   90.00
_cell.angle_gamma   90.00
#
_symmetry.space_group_name_H-M   'P 1'
#
loop_
_entity.id
_entity.type
_entity.pdbx_description
1 polymer ?
#
loop_
_entity_poly.entity_id
_entity_poly.type
_entity_poly.pdbx_seq_one_letter_code
_entity_poly.pdbx_strand_id
1 'polypeptide(L)'
;MSLGRTATFLDIYIERDLRAGLLNEEQAQELIDHFIMKIRMVRFLRTPEFDSLFSGDPIWATEVLGGMGLDGRTLVSKTTFRYLHTLHTMGPAPEPNLTVLWSQALPAAFKKYAARVSIATSSLQYENDDLMRSDFHSDDYAIACCVSPMVIGKQMQFFGARANLAKTLLYAINGGVDEKLKIQVGPKTDPLRDEVLDYDTVMASLDHFMDWLAVQYISALNIIHCMHDKYSYEAALMALHDRDVYRTMACGIAGLSVAADSLSAIKYARVKPVRDHHGLAVDFVIEGDYPQYGNNDDRVDAIACDRWSALCAKFRRSPPGVRRCRPSRS
;
A
#
# COMPACT_ATOMS: atom_id res chain seq x y z
N MET A 1 -12.46 3.63 -0.29
CA MET A 1 -13.31 4.62 0.41
C MET A 1 -13.29 4.24 1.89
N SER A 2 -12.19 4.54 2.57
CA SER A 2 -11.95 4.07 3.94
C SER A 2 -12.87 4.76 4.94
N LEU A 3 -13.30 4.03 5.96
CA LEU A 3 -14.21 4.51 6.99
C LEU A 3 -13.50 5.44 7.99
N GLY A 4 -12.26 5.11 8.35
CA GLY A 4 -11.44 5.91 9.25
C GLY A 4 -11.17 5.22 10.59
N ARG A 5 -11.39 5.93 11.69
CA ARG A 5 -11.19 5.47 13.07
C ARG A 5 -12.41 5.80 13.91
N THR A 6 -13.42 4.96 13.85
CA THR A 6 -14.75 5.25 14.39
C THR A 6 -15.08 4.43 15.63
N ALA A 7 -14.53 3.23 15.81
CA ALA A 7 -14.92 2.32 16.89
C ALA A 7 -14.77 2.94 18.29
N THR A 8 -13.61 3.53 18.60
CA THR A 8 -13.36 4.13 19.93
C THR A 8 -14.13 5.44 20.13
N PHE A 9 -14.34 6.21 19.06
CA PHE A 9 -15.18 7.40 19.10
C PHE A 9 -16.64 7.05 19.42
N LEU A 10 -17.20 6.04 18.75
CA LEU A 10 -18.58 5.59 18.97
C LEU A 10 -18.76 4.95 20.36
N ASP A 11 -17.71 4.34 20.93
CA ASP A 11 -17.76 3.79 22.29
C ASP A 11 -18.10 4.85 23.35
N ILE A 12 -17.73 6.12 23.13
CA ILE A 12 -18.06 7.22 24.06
C ILE A 12 -19.58 7.34 24.22
N TYR A 13 -20.33 7.22 23.12
CA TYR A 13 -21.79 7.33 23.11
C TYR A 13 -22.45 6.05 23.62
N ILE A 14 -21.95 4.89 23.18
CA ILE A 14 -22.47 3.60 23.62
C ILE A 14 -22.28 3.43 25.14
N GLU A 15 -21.09 3.71 25.67
CA GLU A 15 -20.81 3.58 27.10
C GLU A 15 -21.63 4.58 27.93
N ARG A 16 -21.88 5.80 27.43
CA ARG A 16 -22.79 6.76 28.07
C ARG A 16 -24.20 6.17 28.18
N ASP A 17 -24.72 5.61 27.10
CA ASP A 17 -26.10 5.12 27.04
C ASP A 17 -26.26 3.80 27.83
N LEU A 18 -25.24 2.95 27.87
CA LEU A 18 -25.18 1.78 28.76
C LEU A 18 -25.25 2.20 30.24
N ARG A 19 -24.48 3.22 30.65
CA ARG A 19 -24.49 3.73 32.04
C ARG A 19 -25.81 4.38 32.43
N ALA A 20 -26.49 5.01 31.47
CA ALA A 20 -27.81 5.59 31.67
C ALA A 20 -28.95 4.55 31.65
N GLY A 21 -28.65 3.27 31.35
CA GLY A 21 -29.65 2.21 31.21
C GLY A 21 -30.56 2.39 29.99
N LEU A 22 -30.13 3.17 28.98
CA LEU A 22 -30.87 3.41 27.74
C LEU A 22 -30.60 2.31 26.70
N LEU A 23 -29.46 1.63 26.82
CA LEU A 23 -29.06 0.48 26.02
C LEU A 23 -28.59 -0.65 26.94
N ASN A 24 -28.72 -1.89 26.47
CA ASN A 24 -27.98 -3.02 26.99
C ASN A 24 -26.87 -3.46 26.01
N GLU A 25 -26.03 -4.42 26.41
CA GLU A 25 -24.89 -4.87 25.59
C GLU A 25 -25.30 -5.53 24.27
N GLU A 26 -26.41 -6.26 24.26
CA GLU A 26 -26.94 -6.92 23.05
C GLU A 26 -27.43 -5.88 22.04
N GLN A 27 -28.17 -4.87 22.50
CA GLN A 27 -28.61 -3.74 21.67
C GLN A 27 -27.42 -2.93 21.16
N ALA A 28 -26.38 -2.75 21.97
CA ALA A 28 -25.15 -2.10 21.52
C ALA A 28 -24.45 -2.90 20.40
N GLN A 29 -24.38 -4.23 20.53
CA GLN A 29 -23.84 -5.09 19.47
C GLN A 29 -24.73 -5.06 18.22
N GLU A 30 -26.06 -5.09 18.36
CA GLU A 30 -27.00 -5.01 17.23
C GLU A 30 -26.80 -3.73 16.42
N LEU A 31 -26.60 -2.58 17.08
CA LEU A 31 -26.31 -1.32 16.40
C LEU A 31 -24.99 -1.38 15.63
N ILE A 32 -23.94 -1.97 16.21
CA ILE A 32 -22.66 -2.17 15.53
C ILE A 32 -22.81 -3.15 14.36
N ASP A 33 -23.55 -4.24 14.53
CA ASP A 33 -23.81 -5.21 13.47
C ASP A 33 -24.56 -4.55 12.30
N HIS A 34 -25.61 -3.78 12.56
CA HIS A 34 -26.33 -3.04 11.53
C HIS A 34 -25.46 -2.00 10.82
N PHE A 35 -24.61 -1.29 11.57
CA PHE A 35 -23.67 -0.35 10.99
C PHE A 35 -22.67 -1.06 10.06
N ILE A 36 -22.00 -2.11 10.54
CA ILE A 36 -21.05 -2.89 9.76
C ILE A 36 -21.71 -3.61 8.58
N MET A 37 -22.95 -4.09 8.74
CA MET A 37 -23.75 -4.67 7.65
C MET A 37 -23.92 -3.66 6.51
N LYS A 38 -24.18 -2.38 6.80
CA LYS A 38 -24.29 -1.35 5.76
C LYS A 38 -22.97 -1.09 5.08
N ILE A 39 -21.86 -1.10 5.83
CA ILE A 39 -20.53 -0.97 5.25
C ILE A 39 -20.19 -2.14 4.31
N ARG A 40 -20.57 -3.38 4.67
CA ARG A 40 -20.46 -4.58 3.82
C ARG A 40 -21.23 -4.49 2.51
N MET A 41 -22.23 -3.62 2.41
CA MET A 41 -23.12 -3.48 1.26
C MET A 41 -22.71 -2.36 0.29
N VAL A 42 -21.67 -1.58 0.60
CA VAL A 42 -21.19 -0.54 -0.32
C VAL A 42 -20.72 -1.18 -1.62
N ARG A 43 -21.18 -0.68 -2.77
CA ARG A 43 -20.80 -1.18 -4.10
C ARG A 43 -20.61 -0.04 -5.07
N PHE A 44 -19.76 -0.29 -6.07
CA PHE A 44 -19.54 0.62 -7.19
C PHE A 44 -19.64 -0.16 -8.49
N LEU A 45 -20.23 0.45 -9.53
CA LEU A 45 -20.19 -0.13 -10.87
C LEU A 45 -18.76 -0.08 -11.40
N ARG A 46 -18.20 -1.23 -11.78
CA ARG A 46 -16.83 -1.39 -12.29
C ARG A 46 -16.83 -2.10 -13.64
N THR A 47 -15.82 -1.81 -14.45
CA THR A 47 -15.58 -2.52 -15.72
C THR A 47 -14.70 -3.76 -15.49
N PRO A 48 -14.67 -4.72 -16.43
CA PRO A 48 -13.80 -5.90 -16.32
C PRO A 48 -12.30 -5.55 -16.20
N GLU A 49 -11.84 -4.46 -16.83
CA GLU A 49 -10.45 -4.02 -16.73
C GLU A 49 -10.10 -3.58 -15.30
N PHE A 50 -11.04 -2.91 -14.61
CA PHE A 50 -10.86 -2.56 -13.21
C PHE A 50 -10.73 -3.81 -12.34
N ASP A 51 -11.59 -4.82 -12.55
CA ASP A 51 -11.54 -6.07 -11.79
C ASP A 51 -10.22 -6.84 -12.02
N SER A 52 -9.63 -6.74 -13.22
CA SER A 52 -8.30 -7.32 -13.49
C SER A 52 -7.15 -6.65 -12.70
N LEU A 53 -7.31 -5.38 -12.32
CA LEU A 53 -6.34 -4.61 -11.53
C LEU A 53 -6.62 -4.70 -10.02
N PHE A 54 -7.89 -4.75 -9.66
CA PHE A 54 -8.42 -4.69 -8.30
C PHE A 54 -9.50 -5.78 -8.14
N SER A 55 -9.04 -7.02 -8.08
CA SER A 55 -9.89 -8.21 -8.08
C SER A 55 -10.66 -8.40 -6.77
N GLY A 56 -11.86 -8.98 -6.87
CA GLY A 56 -12.63 -9.44 -5.70
C GLY A 56 -13.66 -8.42 -5.20
N ASP A 57 -14.09 -7.51 -6.07
CA ASP A 57 -15.04 -6.43 -5.75
C ASP A 57 -14.66 -5.60 -4.49
N PRO A 58 -13.39 -5.15 -4.35
CA PRO A 58 -12.94 -4.47 -3.14
C PRO A 58 -13.46 -3.02 -3.07
N ILE A 59 -13.74 -2.57 -1.85
CA ILE A 59 -14.15 -1.19 -1.55
C ILE A 59 -13.08 -0.45 -0.75
N TRP A 60 -12.33 -1.20 0.06
CA TRP A 60 -11.48 -0.72 1.14
C TRP A 60 -12.23 0.23 2.04
N ALA A 61 -13.32 -0.26 2.66
CA ALA A 61 -13.99 0.44 3.74
C ALA A 61 -13.21 0.24 5.05
N THR A 62 -11.93 0.66 5.03
CA THR A 62 -10.96 0.42 6.09
C THR A 62 -11.33 1.13 7.37
N GLU A 63 -11.39 0.37 8.46
CA GLU A 63 -11.58 0.86 9.82
C GLU A 63 -10.36 0.48 10.65
N VAL A 64 -9.76 1.44 11.34
CA VAL A 64 -8.65 1.18 12.26
C VAL A 64 -9.14 1.01 13.70
N LEU A 65 -8.65 -0.03 14.37
CA LEU A 65 -9.09 -0.47 15.69
C LEU A 65 -7.93 -0.43 16.69
N GLY A 66 -8.20 0.09 17.89
CA GLY A 66 -7.24 0.09 18.98
C GLY A 66 -6.15 1.16 18.82
N GLY A 67 -4.89 0.77 18.95
CA GLY A 67 -3.74 1.67 19.07
C GLY A 67 -3.55 2.22 20.49
N MET A 68 -2.54 3.05 20.67
CA MET A 68 -2.23 3.74 21.93
C MET A 68 -2.37 5.26 21.77
N GLY A 69 -2.67 5.96 22.85
CA GLY A 69 -2.61 7.42 22.92
C GLY A 69 -1.17 7.92 23.07
N LEU A 70 -0.90 9.16 22.70
CA LEU A 70 0.37 9.84 22.98
C LEU A 70 0.61 9.98 24.49
N ASP A 71 -0.46 9.93 25.29
CA ASP A 71 -0.42 9.93 26.76
C ASP A 71 -0.12 8.55 27.38
N GLY A 72 0.06 7.51 26.57
CA GLY A 72 0.38 6.16 27.00
C GLY A 72 -0.82 5.28 27.37
N ARG A 73 -2.05 5.81 27.41
CA ARG A 73 -3.26 4.99 27.59
C ARG A 73 -3.59 4.24 26.30
N THR A 74 -4.28 3.11 26.42
CA THR A 74 -4.78 2.39 25.23
C THR A 74 -5.99 3.09 24.65
N LEU A 75 -6.11 3.04 23.32
CA LEU A 75 -7.32 3.45 22.58
C LEU A 75 -8.21 2.24 22.25
N VAL A 76 -7.90 1.06 22.77
CA VAL A 76 -8.80 -0.10 22.78
C VAL A 76 -10.01 0.20 23.67
N SER A 77 -11.20 -0.03 23.14
CA SER A 77 -12.49 0.20 23.80
C SER A 77 -13.38 -1.04 23.72
N LYS A 78 -14.53 -1.08 24.42
CA LYS A 78 -15.46 -2.22 24.27
C LYS A 78 -15.94 -2.34 22.82
N THR A 79 -16.20 -1.22 22.16
CA THR A 79 -16.60 -1.19 20.75
C THR A 79 -15.53 -1.74 19.80
N THR A 80 -14.23 -1.66 20.11
CA THR A 80 -13.22 -2.38 19.31
C THR A 80 -13.42 -3.89 19.33
N PHE A 81 -13.87 -4.47 20.46
CA PHE A 81 -14.27 -5.87 20.52
C PHE A 81 -15.57 -6.13 19.74
N ARG A 82 -16.57 -5.23 19.85
CA ARG A 82 -17.84 -5.35 19.11
C ARG A 82 -17.63 -5.35 17.59
N TYR A 83 -16.72 -4.52 17.09
CA TYR A 83 -16.34 -4.48 15.67
C TYR A 83 -15.75 -5.82 15.22
N LEU A 84 -14.78 -6.35 15.97
CA LEU A 84 -14.20 -7.67 15.68
C LEU A 84 -15.25 -8.79 15.84
N HIS A 85 -16.20 -8.65 16.75
CA HIS A 85 -17.27 -9.61 16.99
C HIS A 85 -18.27 -9.69 15.84
N THR A 86 -18.33 -8.68 14.96
CA THR A 86 -19.17 -8.74 13.74
C THR A 86 -18.77 -9.88 12.80
N LEU A 87 -17.51 -10.31 12.86
CA LEU A 87 -17.01 -11.49 12.12
C LEU A 87 -17.51 -12.82 12.73
N HIS A 88 -18.09 -12.78 13.92
CA HIS A 88 -18.79 -13.90 14.55
C HIS A 88 -20.31 -13.79 14.35
N THR A 89 -20.93 -12.65 14.68
CA THR A 89 -22.40 -12.47 14.59
C THR A 89 -22.91 -12.57 13.15
N MET A 90 -22.14 -12.05 12.18
CA MET A 90 -22.50 -12.03 10.77
C MET A 90 -21.52 -12.82 9.89
N GLY A 91 -20.63 -13.61 10.50
CA GLY A 91 -19.61 -14.40 9.82
C GLY A 91 -18.45 -13.60 9.20
N PRO A 92 -17.41 -14.30 8.73
CA PRO A 92 -16.25 -13.70 8.07
C PRO A 92 -16.64 -12.90 6.83
N ALA A 93 -16.00 -11.74 6.64
CA ALA A 93 -16.18 -10.92 5.45
C ALA A 93 -14.90 -10.12 5.15
N PRO A 94 -14.60 -9.86 3.87
CA PRO A 94 -13.46 -9.02 3.48
C PRO A 94 -13.69 -7.53 3.74
N GLU A 95 -14.95 -7.10 3.84
CA GLU A 95 -15.34 -5.72 4.17
C GLU A 95 -16.15 -5.69 5.49
N PRO A 96 -16.07 -4.60 6.27
CA PRO A 96 -15.03 -3.58 6.21
C PRO A 96 -13.64 -4.20 6.36
N ASN A 97 -12.63 -3.57 5.76
CA ASN A 97 -11.25 -3.95 5.98
C ASN A 97 -10.80 -3.57 7.40
N LEU A 98 -10.97 -4.49 8.36
CA LEU A 98 -10.68 -4.25 9.78
C LEU A 98 -9.18 -4.31 10.06
N THR A 99 -8.63 -3.19 10.52
CA THR A 99 -7.19 -2.99 10.72
C THR A 99 -6.85 -2.77 12.18
N VAL A 100 -6.12 -3.69 12.79
CA VAL A 100 -5.67 -3.51 14.17
C VAL A 100 -4.40 -2.65 14.17
N LEU A 101 -4.47 -1.47 14.81
CA LEU A 101 -3.28 -0.66 15.10
C LEU A 101 -2.53 -1.33 16.25
N TRP A 102 -1.51 -2.10 15.88
CA TRP A 102 -0.77 -2.98 16.78
C TRP A 102 0.35 -2.23 17.50
N SER A 103 0.32 -2.29 18.82
CA SER A 103 1.40 -1.81 19.69
C SER A 103 1.81 -2.91 20.67
N GLN A 104 3.10 -2.92 21.04
CA GLN A 104 3.61 -3.76 22.13
C GLN A 104 2.92 -3.46 23.46
N ALA A 105 2.40 -2.25 23.67
CA ALA A 105 1.71 -1.84 24.89
C ALA A 105 0.19 -2.13 24.91
N LEU A 106 -0.38 -2.71 23.84
CA LEU A 106 -1.81 -3.04 23.83
C LEU A 106 -2.19 -4.02 24.96
N PRO A 107 -3.42 -3.92 25.51
CA PRO A 107 -3.92 -4.85 26.50
C PRO A 107 -3.82 -6.31 26.03
N ALA A 108 -3.25 -7.18 26.87
CA ALA A 108 -3.02 -8.59 26.53
C ALA A 108 -4.32 -9.33 26.13
N ALA A 109 -5.45 -8.98 26.74
CA ALA A 109 -6.76 -9.54 26.40
C ALA A 109 -7.17 -9.20 24.95
N PHE A 110 -6.96 -7.96 24.51
CA PHE A 110 -7.28 -7.55 23.14
C PHE A 110 -6.35 -8.21 22.12
N LYS A 111 -5.03 -8.28 22.40
CA LYS A 111 -4.08 -9.01 21.55
C LYS A 111 -4.49 -10.46 21.33
N LYS A 112 -4.85 -11.16 22.41
CA LYS A 112 -5.33 -12.56 22.36
C LYS A 112 -6.64 -12.68 21.58
N TYR A 113 -7.57 -11.74 21.77
CA TYR A 113 -8.85 -11.77 21.06
C TYR A 113 -8.68 -11.51 19.56
N ALA A 114 -7.93 -10.49 19.16
CA ALA A 114 -7.62 -10.21 17.76
C ALA A 114 -6.94 -11.43 17.09
N ALA A 115 -5.93 -12.03 17.74
CA ALA A 115 -5.29 -13.23 17.25
C ALA A 115 -6.27 -14.41 17.09
N ARG A 116 -7.19 -14.61 18.06
CA ARG A 116 -8.23 -15.64 17.96
C ARG A 116 -9.17 -15.39 16.79
N VAL A 117 -9.56 -14.15 16.55
CA VAL A 117 -10.40 -13.77 15.40
C VAL A 117 -9.65 -14.01 14.10
N SER A 118 -8.38 -13.63 13.98
CA SER A 118 -7.55 -13.95 12.81
C SER A 118 -7.45 -15.45 12.54
N ILE A 119 -7.22 -16.27 13.58
CA ILE A 119 -7.19 -17.74 13.44
C ILE A 119 -8.52 -18.27 12.91
N ALA A 120 -9.64 -17.71 13.40
CA ALA A 120 -10.97 -18.19 13.03
C ALA A 120 -11.42 -17.72 11.63
N THR A 121 -11.00 -16.54 11.18
CA THR A 121 -11.63 -15.87 10.03
C THR A 121 -10.66 -15.43 8.94
N SER A 122 -9.37 -15.29 9.25
CA SER A 122 -8.36 -14.70 8.36
C SER A 122 -8.78 -13.34 7.75
N SER A 123 -9.64 -12.58 8.46
CA SER A 123 -10.27 -11.35 7.93
C SER A 123 -9.73 -10.07 8.58
N LEU A 124 -8.58 -10.10 9.25
CA LEU A 124 -7.97 -8.95 9.91
C LEU A 124 -6.61 -8.62 9.31
N GLN A 125 -6.31 -7.32 9.21
CA GLN A 125 -4.97 -6.82 8.95
C GLN A 125 -4.38 -6.12 10.19
N TYR A 126 -3.06 -6.01 10.24
CA TYR A 126 -2.32 -5.45 11.37
C TYR A 126 -1.31 -4.43 10.87
N GLU A 127 -1.27 -3.27 11.52
CA GLU A 127 -0.42 -2.16 11.15
C GLU A 127 0.31 -1.62 12.38
N ASN A 128 1.57 -1.20 12.23
CA ASN A 128 2.43 -0.89 13.38
C ASN A 128 2.16 0.51 13.97
N ASP A 129 1.42 0.55 15.09
CA ASP A 129 1.12 1.78 15.83
C ASP A 129 2.33 2.36 16.55
N ASP A 130 3.24 1.51 17.04
CA ASP A 130 4.48 1.99 17.69
C ASP A 130 5.33 2.81 16.72
N LEU A 131 5.31 2.47 15.43
CA LEU A 131 5.97 3.23 14.37
C LEU A 131 5.15 4.47 13.99
N MET A 132 3.94 4.30 13.48
CA MET A 132 3.20 5.39 12.83
C MET A 132 2.76 6.49 13.80
N ARG A 133 2.32 6.14 15.01
CA ARG A 133 1.95 7.14 16.03
C ARG A 133 3.12 8.06 16.37
N SER A 134 4.33 7.50 16.44
CA SER A 134 5.55 8.25 16.69
C SER A 134 5.94 9.13 15.50
N ASP A 135 5.83 8.60 14.27
CA ASP A 135 6.18 9.31 13.03
C ASP A 135 5.26 10.52 12.78
N PHE A 136 3.95 10.36 13.01
CA PHE A 136 3.00 11.47 12.87
C PHE A 136 2.96 12.40 14.07
N HIS A 137 3.52 12.00 15.22
CA HIS A 137 3.24 12.61 16.52
C HIS A 137 1.73 12.82 16.73
N SER A 138 0.93 11.81 16.37
CA SER A 138 -0.53 11.86 16.42
C SER A 138 -1.07 10.47 16.76
N ASP A 139 -2.02 10.42 17.68
CA ASP A 139 -2.78 9.23 18.03
C ASP A 139 -4.17 9.20 17.39
N ASP A 140 -4.46 10.12 16.46
CA ASP A 140 -5.73 10.21 15.70
C ASP A 140 -5.49 10.15 14.19
N TYR A 141 -4.80 9.10 13.76
CA TYR A 141 -4.61 8.74 12.37
C TYR A 141 -5.42 7.49 12.00
N ALA A 142 -5.72 7.34 10.72
CA ALA A 142 -6.35 6.17 10.12
C ALA A 142 -5.51 5.64 8.96
N ILE A 143 -5.86 4.44 8.49
CA ILE A 143 -5.27 3.81 7.31
C ILE A 143 -6.24 3.95 6.15
N ALA A 144 -5.78 4.60 5.08
CA ALA A 144 -6.51 4.68 3.83
C ALA A 144 -6.10 3.54 2.90
N CYS A 145 -7.09 2.94 2.23
CA CYS A 145 -6.90 1.76 1.38
C CYS A 145 -6.30 0.60 2.18
N CYS A 146 -5.09 0.15 1.82
CA CYS A 146 -4.41 -0.96 2.49
C CYS A 146 -3.53 -0.50 3.65
N VAL A 147 -2.56 0.38 3.39
CA VAL A 147 -1.40 0.64 4.27
C VAL A 147 -0.98 2.12 4.34
N SER A 148 -1.81 3.05 3.85
CA SER A 148 -1.44 4.46 3.72
C SER A 148 -1.98 5.30 4.89
N PRO A 149 -1.18 5.62 5.92
CA PRO A 149 -1.67 6.38 7.06
C PRO A 149 -1.93 7.85 6.73
N MET A 150 -2.97 8.41 7.35
CA MET A 150 -3.31 9.84 7.32
C MET A 150 -3.85 10.29 8.67
N VAL A 151 -3.44 11.47 9.13
CA VAL A 151 -4.11 12.13 10.26
C VAL A 151 -5.51 12.57 9.81
N ILE A 152 -6.54 12.10 10.51
CA ILE A 152 -7.95 12.20 10.08
C ILE A 152 -8.36 13.67 9.94
N GLY A 153 -9.01 14.02 8.83
CA GLY A 153 -9.47 15.38 8.55
C GLY A 153 -8.36 16.39 8.26
N LYS A 154 -7.08 16.02 8.38
CA LYS A 154 -5.93 16.93 8.23
C LYS A 154 -5.05 16.60 7.05
N GLN A 155 -5.09 15.35 6.58
CA GLN A 155 -4.26 14.88 5.48
C GLN A 155 -5.08 14.09 4.45
N MET A 156 -4.60 14.09 3.21
CA MET A 156 -5.07 13.21 2.15
C MET A 156 -3.90 12.79 1.26
N GLN A 157 -4.06 11.72 0.49
CA GLN A 157 -3.09 11.35 -0.53
C GLN A 157 -3.71 11.38 -1.93
N PHE A 158 -2.92 11.88 -2.88
CA PHE A 158 -3.13 11.66 -4.29
C PHE A 158 -2.65 10.25 -4.63
N PHE A 159 -3.61 9.37 -4.94
CA PHE A 159 -3.38 7.96 -5.21
C PHE A 159 -2.68 7.75 -6.56
N GLY A 160 -1.51 7.11 -6.55
CA GLY A 160 -0.72 6.89 -7.75
C GLY A 160 -0.75 5.49 -8.35
N ALA A 161 -1.48 4.52 -7.80
CA ALA A 161 -1.33 3.11 -8.18
C ALA A 161 0.13 2.64 -8.03
N ARG A 162 0.72 1.99 -9.03
CA ARG A 162 2.08 1.42 -8.95
C ARG A 162 2.82 1.39 -10.29
N ALA A 163 4.13 1.63 -10.25
CA ALA A 163 5.03 1.46 -11.38
C ALA A 163 5.74 0.09 -11.35
N ASN A 164 5.92 -0.56 -12.49
CA ASN A 164 6.47 -1.92 -12.57
C ASN A 164 8.00 -1.92 -12.69
N LEU A 165 8.70 -2.07 -11.56
CA LEU A 165 10.16 -2.05 -11.49
C LEU A 165 10.81 -3.27 -12.18
N ALA A 166 10.20 -4.44 -12.07
CA ALA A 166 10.69 -5.65 -12.72
C ALA A 166 10.70 -5.49 -14.26
N LYS A 167 9.68 -4.85 -14.82
CA LYS A 167 9.62 -4.57 -16.26
C LYS A 167 10.61 -3.48 -16.67
N THR A 168 10.84 -2.48 -15.81
CA THR A 168 11.89 -1.48 -16.02
C THR A 168 13.29 -2.12 -16.11
N LEU A 169 13.56 -3.17 -15.32
CA LEU A 169 14.80 -3.94 -15.44
C LEU A 169 14.93 -4.64 -16.80
N LEU A 170 13.86 -5.24 -17.32
CA LEU A 170 13.88 -5.82 -18.67
C LEU A 170 14.11 -4.75 -19.75
N TYR A 171 13.52 -3.57 -19.61
CA TYR A 171 13.77 -2.45 -20.52
C TYR A 171 15.22 -1.98 -20.46
N ALA A 172 15.82 -1.95 -19.27
CA ALA A 172 17.24 -1.64 -19.11
C ALA A 172 18.16 -2.63 -19.82
N ILE A 173 17.81 -3.92 -19.83
CA ILE A 173 18.56 -4.95 -20.56
C ILE A 173 18.32 -4.85 -22.08
N ASN A 174 17.08 -4.58 -22.49
CA ASN A 174 16.63 -4.61 -23.89
C ASN A 174 16.64 -3.25 -24.61
N GLY A 175 17.33 -2.24 -24.08
CA GLY A 175 17.46 -0.95 -24.76
C GLY A 175 16.13 -0.16 -24.87
N GLY A 176 15.23 -0.38 -23.91
CA GLY A 176 13.90 0.25 -23.85
C GLY A 176 12.81 -0.43 -24.69
N VAL A 177 13.13 -1.55 -25.35
CA VAL A 177 12.18 -2.34 -26.14
C VAL A 177 11.46 -3.35 -25.25
N ASP A 178 10.16 -3.47 -25.45
CA ASP A 178 9.33 -4.44 -24.76
C ASP A 178 9.60 -5.87 -25.24
N GLU A 179 9.92 -6.76 -24.32
CA GLU A 179 10.30 -8.14 -24.61
C GLU A 179 9.16 -8.97 -25.20
N LYS A 180 7.89 -8.61 -24.94
CA LYS A 180 6.72 -9.33 -25.43
C LYS A 180 6.09 -8.65 -26.65
N LEU A 181 5.83 -7.35 -26.55
CA LEU A 181 5.17 -6.58 -27.58
C LEU A 181 6.11 -6.16 -28.72
N LYS A 182 7.43 -6.24 -28.51
CA LYS A 182 8.47 -5.91 -29.51
C LYS A 182 8.39 -4.46 -29.99
N ILE A 183 7.90 -3.55 -29.15
CA ILE A 183 7.80 -2.11 -29.43
C ILE A 183 8.76 -1.32 -28.55
N GLN A 184 9.23 -0.17 -29.04
CA GLN A 184 10.02 0.76 -28.24
C GLN A 184 9.10 1.48 -27.24
N VAL A 185 9.30 1.26 -25.94
CA VAL A 185 8.51 1.90 -24.88
C VAL A 185 9.34 2.92 -24.11
N GLY A 186 10.49 2.49 -23.61
CA GLY A 186 11.46 3.37 -22.97
C GLY A 186 12.34 4.11 -23.97
N PRO A 187 13.26 4.97 -23.50
CA PRO A 187 14.23 5.64 -24.37
C PRO A 187 15.07 4.63 -25.14
N LYS A 188 15.33 4.91 -26.41
CA LYS A 188 16.18 4.06 -27.25
C LYS A 188 17.63 4.16 -26.76
N THR A 189 18.14 3.05 -26.24
CA THR A 189 19.53 2.88 -25.80
C THR A 189 20.06 1.59 -26.41
N ASP A 190 21.39 1.42 -26.41
CA ASP A 190 21.96 0.16 -26.87
C ASP A 190 21.62 -0.96 -25.88
N PRO A 191 21.00 -2.07 -26.34
CA PRO A 191 20.71 -3.19 -25.47
C PRO A 191 22.01 -3.85 -25.02
N LEU A 192 22.02 -4.40 -23.79
CA LEU A 192 23.18 -5.12 -23.27
C LEU A 192 23.37 -6.38 -24.12
N ARG A 193 24.56 -6.57 -24.71
CA ARG A 193 24.86 -7.66 -25.66
C ARG A 193 25.71 -8.79 -25.08
N ASP A 194 26.14 -8.65 -23.83
CA ASP A 194 27.01 -9.62 -23.17
C ASP A 194 26.38 -11.02 -23.15
N GLU A 195 27.24 -12.04 -23.28
CA GLU A 195 26.83 -13.46 -23.16
C GLU A 195 26.42 -13.80 -21.73
N VAL A 196 27.05 -13.14 -20.76
CA VAL A 196 26.77 -13.23 -19.32
C VAL A 196 26.52 -11.82 -18.83
N LEU A 197 25.41 -11.60 -18.13
CA LEU A 197 25.11 -10.28 -17.58
C LEU A 197 26.07 -9.92 -16.46
N ASP A 198 26.59 -8.70 -16.52
CA ASP A 198 27.37 -8.08 -15.45
C ASP A 198 26.46 -7.20 -14.57
N TYR A 199 26.60 -7.34 -13.25
CA TYR A 199 25.74 -6.66 -12.28
C TYR A 199 25.85 -5.14 -12.37
N ASP A 200 27.08 -4.59 -12.42
CA ASP A 200 27.30 -3.15 -12.40
C ASP A 200 26.78 -2.50 -13.69
N THR A 201 26.97 -3.17 -14.83
CA THR A 201 26.46 -2.74 -16.13
C THR A 201 24.92 -2.73 -16.17
N VAL A 202 24.28 -3.80 -15.69
CA VAL A 202 22.81 -3.88 -15.60
C VAL A 202 22.28 -2.82 -14.64
N MET A 203 22.94 -2.60 -13.51
CA MET A 203 22.53 -1.63 -12.51
C MET A 203 22.62 -0.19 -13.03
N ALA A 204 23.69 0.15 -13.75
CA ALA A 204 23.86 1.47 -14.36
C ALA A 204 22.75 1.74 -15.40
N SER A 205 22.43 0.75 -16.23
CA SER A 205 21.31 0.85 -17.18
C SER A 205 19.97 0.99 -16.44
N LEU A 206 19.72 0.17 -15.41
CA LEU A 206 18.50 0.24 -14.61
C LEU A 206 18.33 1.63 -13.98
N ASP A 207 19.40 2.21 -13.42
CA ASP A 207 19.32 3.54 -12.80
C ASP A 207 18.89 4.64 -13.79
N HIS A 208 19.41 4.58 -15.02
CA HIS A 208 19.00 5.46 -16.12
C HIS A 208 17.52 5.29 -16.47
N PHE A 209 17.05 4.05 -16.60
CA PHE A 209 15.64 3.77 -16.89
C PHE A 209 14.71 4.13 -15.71
N MET A 210 15.18 4.06 -14.47
CA MET A 210 14.42 4.54 -13.31
C MET A 210 14.25 6.07 -13.32
N ASP A 211 15.21 6.84 -13.84
CA ASP A 211 15.03 8.29 -14.01
C ASP A 211 13.92 8.58 -15.03
N TRP A 212 13.95 7.89 -16.16
CA TRP A 212 12.89 7.99 -17.16
C TRP A 212 11.52 7.61 -16.58
N LEU A 213 11.45 6.47 -15.87
CA LEU A 213 10.22 5.99 -15.24
C LEU A 213 9.66 7.02 -14.26
N ALA A 214 10.51 7.61 -13.42
CA ALA A 214 10.10 8.63 -12.46
C ALA A 214 9.47 9.85 -13.15
N VAL A 215 10.07 10.33 -14.25
CA VAL A 215 9.50 11.45 -15.02
C VAL A 215 8.14 11.08 -15.61
N GLN A 216 8.02 9.91 -16.27
CA GLN A 216 6.75 9.50 -16.87
C GLN A 216 5.66 9.34 -15.81
N TYR A 217 5.99 8.70 -14.69
CA TYR A 217 5.03 8.40 -13.65
C TYR A 217 4.51 9.68 -12.98
N ILE A 218 5.40 10.57 -12.55
CA ILE A 218 5.00 11.84 -11.91
C ILE A 218 4.23 12.74 -12.89
N SER A 219 4.62 12.80 -14.16
CA SER A 219 3.88 13.55 -15.17
C SER A 219 2.45 13.03 -15.35
N ALA A 220 2.27 11.71 -15.39
CA ALA A 220 0.94 11.09 -15.46
C ALA A 220 0.09 11.45 -14.23
N LEU A 221 0.64 11.32 -13.02
CA LEU A 221 -0.07 11.64 -11.78
C LEU A 221 -0.44 13.12 -11.67
N ASN A 222 0.44 14.02 -12.12
CA ASN A 222 0.15 15.44 -12.18
C ASN A 222 -1.09 15.73 -13.05
N ILE A 223 -1.16 15.14 -14.24
CA ILE A 223 -2.33 15.30 -15.11
C ILE A 223 -3.58 14.72 -14.43
N ILE A 224 -3.49 13.48 -13.92
CA ILE A 224 -4.61 12.78 -13.28
C ILE A 224 -5.21 13.63 -12.16
N HIS A 225 -4.40 14.09 -11.22
CA HIS A 225 -4.91 14.80 -10.04
C HIS A 225 -5.30 16.24 -10.34
N CYS A 226 -4.67 16.90 -11.33
CA CYS A 226 -5.18 18.18 -11.83
C CYS A 226 -6.61 18.05 -12.36
N MET A 227 -6.88 16.97 -13.11
CA MET A 227 -8.18 16.76 -13.72
C MET A 227 -9.21 16.24 -12.71
N HIS A 228 -8.79 15.39 -11.76
CA HIS A 228 -9.67 14.91 -10.70
C HIS A 228 -10.18 16.06 -9.83
N ASP A 229 -9.28 16.96 -9.40
CA ASP A 229 -9.66 18.16 -8.65
C ASP A 229 -10.64 19.06 -9.41
N LYS A 230 -10.51 19.13 -10.74
CA LYS A 230 -11.33 20.01 -11.57
C LYS A 230 -12.71 19.43 -11.86
N TYR A 231 -12.78 18.13 -12.12
CA TYR A 231 -13.98 17.49 -12.69
C TYR A 231 -14.67 16.51 -11.73
N SER A 232 -14.00 16.09 -10.66
CA SER A 232 -14.52 15.13 -9.68
C SER A 232 -14.02 15.44 -8.27
N TYR A 233 -14.05 16.71 -7.89
CA TYR A 233 -13.68 17.12 -6.53
C TYR A 233 -14.60 16.45 -5.50
N GLU A 234 -14.01 15.77 -4.51
CA GLU A 234 -14.69 14.99 -3.49
C GLU A 234 -15.32 15.88 -2.41
N ALA A 235 -16.18 16.81 -2.81
CA ALA A 235 -16.71 17.89 -1.97
C ALA A 235 -17.29 17.40 -0.63
N ALA A 236 -18.05 16.30 -0.63
CA ALA A 236 -18.64 15.75 0.58
C ALA A 236 -17.59 15.24 1.59
N LEU A 237 -16.48 14.66 1.10
CA LEU A 237 -15.39 14.18 1.95
C LEU A 237 -14.53 15.37 2.42
N MET A 238 -14.21 16.28 1.50
CA MET A 238 -13.38 17.44 1.79
C MET A 238 -14.07 18.47 2.69
N ALA A 239 -15.41 18.49 2.74
CA ALA A 239 -16.18 19.29 3.69
C ALA A 239 -15.97 18.85 5.16
N LEU A 240 -15.49 17.62 5.38
CA LEU A 240 -15.19 17.07 6.70
C LEU A 240 -13.69 17.13 7.04
N HIS A 241 -12.93 17.93 6.29
CA HIS A 241 -11.53 18.21 6.55
C HIS A 241 -11.33 19.65 7.02
N ASP A 242 -10.18 19.91 7.66
CA ASP A 242 -9.69 21.26 7.89
C ASP A 242 -9.55 22.01 6.55
N ARG A 243 -9.60 23.35 6.61
CA ARG A 243 -9.47 24.22 5.42
C ARG A 243 -8.24 23.87 4.57
N ASP A 244 -7.09 23.70 5.24
CA ASP A 244 -5.80 23.43 4.60
C ASP A 244 -5.36 21.99 4.86
N VAL A 245 -5.68 21.11 3.91
CA VAL A 245 -5.31 19.69 3.99
C VAL A 245 -3.90 19.45 3.46
N TYR A 246 -3.06 18.75 4.23
CA TYR A 246 -1.75 18.32 3.78
C TYR A 246 -1.87 17.19 2.76
N ARG A 247 -1.16 17.31 1.63
CA ARG A 247 -1.27 16.40 0.50
C ARG A 247 0.05 15.73 0.17
N THR A 248 0.00 14.42 -0.02
CA THR A 248 1.13 13.66 -0.56
C THR A 248 0.79 13.02 -1.91
N MET A 249 1.79 12.86 -2.77
CA MET A 249 1.68 12.09 -4.01
C MET A 249 2.15 10.65 -3.76
N ALA A 250 1.22 9.72 -3.56
CA ALA A 250 1.52 8.34 -3.20
C ALA A 250 1.95 7.54 -4.44
N CYS A 251 3.26 7.28 -4.55
CA CYS A 251 3.86 6.55 -5.67
C CYS A 251 4.13 5.10 -5.25
N GLY A 252 3.49 4.14 -5.91
CA GLY A 252 3.66 2.72 -5.61
C GLY A 252 4.70 2.03 -6.50
N ILE A 253 5.26 0.93 -6.01
CA ILE A 253 6.21 0.09 -6.76
C ILE A 253 5.69 -1.35 -6.82
N ALA A 254 5.68 -1.94 -8.02
CA ALA A 254 5.33 -3.34 -8.26
C ALA A 254 6.56 -4.15 -8.67
N GLY A 255 6.59 -5.43 -8.27
CA GLY A 255 7.64 -6.36 -8.66
C GLY A 255 8.99 -6.14 -7.98
N LEU A 256 9.00 -5.60 -6.75
CA LEU A 256 10.23 -5.33 -6.01
C LEU A 256 11.06 -6.59 -5.77
N SER A 257 10.45 -7.66 -5.26
CA SER A 257 11.15 -8.95 -5.03
C SER A 257 11.68 -9.54 -6.33
N VAL A 258 10.89 -9.52 -7.40
CA VAL A 258 11.33 -10.00 -8.73
C VAL A 258 12.56 -9.24 -9.22
N ALA A 259 12.56 -7.91 -9.08
CA ALA A 259 13.72 -7.10 -9.45
C ALA A 259 14.93 -7.40 -8.55
N ALA A 260 14.73 -7.52 -7.23
CA ALA A 260 15.80 -7.82 -6.27
C ALA A 260 16.42 -9.20 -6.52
N ASP A 261 15.61 -10.23 -6.74
CA ASP A 261 16.04 -11.60 -7.02
C ASP A 261 16.74 -11.70 -8.38
N SER A 262 16.25 -10.98 -9.38
CA SER A 262 16.91 -10.93 -10.70
C SER A 262 18.30 -10.30 -10.60
N LEU A 263 18.43 -9.20 -9.87
CA LEU A 263 19.71 -8.54 -9.59
C LEU A 263 20.63 -9.42 -8.73
N SER A 264 20.06 -10.15 -7.77
CA SER A 264 20.79 -11.13 -6.95
C SER A 264 21.35 -12.28 -7.81
N ALA A 265 20.54 -12.84 -8.71
CA ALA A 265 20.99 -13.87 -9.65
C ALA A 265 22.13 -13.37 -10.52
N ILE A 266 22.02 -12.16 -11.07
CA ILE A 266 23.08 -11.55 -11.89
C ILE A 266 24.38 -11.33 -11.09
N LYS A 267 24.27 -11.05 -9.79
CA LYS A 267 25.42 -10.78 -8.92
C LYS A 267 26.13 -12.03 -8.41
N TYR A 268 25.36 -13.07 -8.06
CA TYR A 268 25.86 -14.23 -7.32
C TYR A 268 25.85 -15.54 -8.11
N ALA A 269 25.14 -15.58 -9.24
CA ALA A 269 25.15 -16.68 -10.19
C ALA A 269 25.58 -16.17 -11.58
N ARG A 270 25.67 -17.09 -12.54
CA ARG A 270 26.01 -16.75 -13.92
C ARG A 270 24.75 -16.75 -14.77
N VAL A 271 24.28 -15.56 -15.13
CA VAL A 271 23.02 -15.36 -15.88
C VAL A 271 23.31 -15.09 -17.35
N LYS A 272 22.85 -15.97 -18.24
CA LYS A 272 23.00 -15.87 -19.69
C LYS A 272 21.66 -15.52 -20.35
N PRO A 273 21.54 -14.35 -21.02
CA PRO A 273 20.32 -14.01 -21.74
C PRO A 273 20.11 -14.91 -22.96
N VAL A 274 18.92 -15.48 -23.10
CA VAL A 274 18.46 -16.14 -24.32
C VAL A 274 17.80 -15.08 -25.19
N ARG A 275 18.34 -14.91 -26.39
CA ARG A 275 17.92 -13.83 -27.30
C ARG A 275 17.15 -14.37 -28.49
N ASP A 276 16.15 -13.62 -28.92
CA ASP A 276 15.44 -13.90 -30.17
C ASP A 276 16.24 -13.42 -31.40
N HIS A 277 15.66 -13.59 -32.59
CA HIS A 277 16.27 -13.18 -33.86
C HIS A 277 16.43 -11.65 -34.02
N HIS A 278 15.76 -10.84 -33.19
CA HIS A 278 15.99 -9.39 -33.09
C HIS A 278 17.08 -9.04 -32.05
N GLY A 279 17.58 -10.06 -31.34
CA GLY A 279 18.59 -9.93 -30.30
C GLY A 279 18.04 -9.41 -28.97
N LEU A 280 16.73 -9.45 -28.75
CA LEU A 280 16.09 -9.11 -27.48
C LEU A 280 16.19 -10.29 -26.52
N ALA A 281 16.57 -10.03 -25.26
CA ALA A 281 16.51 -11.02 -24.20
C ALA A 281 15.04 -11.35 -23.90
N VAL A 282 14.66 -12.59 -24.16
CA VAL A 282 13.30 -13.13 -23.97
C VAL A 282 13.22 -14.19 -22.88
N ASP A 283 14.37 -14.74 -22.48
CA ASP A 283 14.51 -15.71 -21.38
C ASP A 283 15.94 -15.63 -20.79
N PHE A 284 16.21 -16.34 -19.69
CA PHE A 284 17.51 -16.36 -19.02
C PHE A 284 17.87 -17.76 -18.51
N VAL A 285 19.11 -18.19 -18.77
CA VAL A 285 19.68 -19.41 -18.18
C VAL A 285 20.57 -19.01 -17.01
N ILE A 286 20.31 -19.60 -15.85
CA ILE A 286 21.04 -19.33 -14.61
C ILE A 286 21.90 -20.55 -14.26
N GLU A 287 23.22 -20.36 -14.20
CA GLU A 287 24.19 -21.36 -13.73
C GLU A 287 24.67 -20.98 -12.32
N GLY A 288 24.31 -21.78 -11.32
CA GLY A 288 24.62 -21.55 -9.90
C GLY A 288 23.42 -21.08 -9.08
N ASP A 289 23.58 -21.11 -7.75
CA ASP A 289 22.56 -20.67 -6.80
C ASP A 289 22.76 -19.19 -6.42
N TYR A 290 21.68 -18.53 -6.00
CA TYR A 290 21.70 -17.13 -5.56
C TYR A 290 20.72 -16.92 -4.39
N PRO A 291 20.97 -15.95 -3.49
CA PRO A 291 20.06 -15.64 -2.39
C PRO A 291 18.78 -14.98 -2.90
N GLN A 292 17.64 -15.41 -2.35
CA GLN A 292 16.31 -14.91 -2.72
C GLN A 292 15.69 -14.09 -1.59
N TYR A 293 14.99 -13.02 -1.93
CA TYR A 293 14.38 -12.08 -1.01
C TYR A 293 13.35 -12.78 -0.11
N GLY A 294 13.30 -12.36 1.16
CA GLY A 294 12.38 -12.92 2.16
C GLY A 294 12.94 -14.11 2.95
N ASN A 295 14.23 -14.41 2.81
CA ASN A 295 14.93 -15.44 3.58
C ASN A 295 15.87 -14.87 4.66
N ASN A 296 15.78 -13.57 4.95
CA ASN A 296 16.64 -12.86 5.91
C ASN A 296 18.13 -13.02 5.54
N ASP A 297 18.44 -12.75 4.26
CA ASP A 297 19.80 -12.77 3.72
C ASP A 297 20.14 -11.37 3.21
N ASP A 298 21.01 -10.68 3.97
CA ASP A 298 21.40 -9.29 3.73
C ASP A 298 21.87 -9.04 2.29
N ARG A 299 22.41 -10.05 1.61
CA ARG A 299 22.94 -9.91 0.24
C ARG A 299 21.89 -9.54 -0.79
N VAL A 300 20.65 -10.00 -0.62
CA VAL A 300 19.51 -9.70 -1.50
C VAL A 300 18.56 -8.70 -0.85
N ASP A 301 18.41 -8.75 0.48
CA ASP A 301 17.58 -7.79 1.21
C ASP A 301 18.14 -6.36 1.08
N ALA A 302 19.47 -6.18 1.09
CA ALA A 302 20.09 -4.89 0.83
C ALA A 302 19.85 -4.40 -0.61
N ILE A 303 19.78 -5.30 -1.61
CA ILE A 303 19.43 -4.93 -2.99
C ILE A 303 18.00 -4.39 -3.02
N ALA A 304 17.04 -5.07 -2.40
CA ALA A 304 15.66 -4.60 -2.33
C ALA A 304 15.55 -3.21 -1.66
N CYS A 305 16.20 -3.03 -0.50
CA CYS A 305 16.22 -1.75 0.22
C CYS A 305 16.85 -0.61 -0.58
N ASP A 306 17.97 -0.87 -1.26
CA ASP A 306 18.66 0.11 -2.09
C ASP A 306 17.82 0.49 -3.32
N ARG A 307 17.25 -0.48 -4.04
CA ARG A 307 16.37 -0.22 -5.19
C ARG A 307 15.11 0.55 -4.82
N TRP A 308 14.49 0.20 -3.70
CA TRP A 308 13.42 0.99 -3.11
C TRP A 308 13.86 2.43 -2.85
N SER A 309 14.96 2.61 -2.13
CA SER A 309 15.46 3.93 -1.73
C SER A 309 15.82 4.82 -2.92
N ALA A 310 16.49 4.25 -3.93
CA ALA A 310 16.94 4.92 -5.13
C ALA A 310 15.75 5.42 -5.98
N LEU A 311 14.81 4.54 -6.32
CA LEU A 311 13.64 4.92 -7.12
C LEU A 311 12.82 6.00 -6.42
N CYS A 312 12.68 5.86 -5.11
CA CYS A 312 11.93 6.83 -4.37
C CYS A 312 12.66 8.18 -4.21
N ALA A 313 14.00 8.20 -4.21
CA ALA A 313 14.77 9.44 -4.27
C ALA A 313 14.58 10.15 -5.61
N LYS A 314 14.47 9.40 -6.71
CA LYS A 314 14.17 9.93 -8.04
C LYS A 314 12.78 10.59 -8.09
N PHE A 315 11.74 9.96 -7.53
CA PHE A 315 10.41 10.58 -7.41
C PHE A 315 10.42 11.92 -6.65
N ARG A 316 11.26 12.05 -5.62
CA ARG A 316 11.38 13.30 -4.84
C ARG A 316 12.08 14.43 -5.60
N ARG A 317 12.95 14.10 -6.56
CA ARG A 317 13.69 15.09 -7.37
C ARG A 317 12.86 15.60 -8.55
N SER A 318 11.83 14.86 -8.97
CA SER A 318 10.90 15.31 -10.00
C SER A 318 10.22 16.63 -9.60
N PRO A 319 9.90 17.53 -10.56
CA PRO A 319 9.29 18.82 -10.27
C PRO A 319 8.08 18.68 -9.33
N PRO A 320 7.88 19.63 -8.39
CA PRO A 320 6.81 19.53 -7.41
C PRO A 320 5.47 19.35 -8.11
N GLY A 321 4.72 18.34 -7.68
CA GLY A 321 3.47 17.99 -8.31
C GLY A 321 2.41 19.09 -8.18
N VAL A 322 1.28 18.87 -8.85
CA VAL A 322 0.08 19.73 -8.73
C VAL A 322 -0.20 20.06 -7.27
N ARG A 323 -0.49 21.34 -6.98
CA ARG A 323 -0.70 21.88 -5.61
C ARG A 323 0.47 21.68 -4.62
N ARG A 324 1.72 21.53 -5.10
CA ARG A 324 2.93 21.36 -4.26
C ARG A 324 2.86 20.15 -3.32
N CYS A 325 2.21 19.06 -3.75
CA CYS A 325 2.14 17.82 -2.97
C CYS A 325 3.53 17.17 -2.84
N ARG A 326 3.83 16.61 -1.67
CA ARG A 326 5.11 15.91 -1.43
C ARG A 326 5.02 14.44 -1.86
N PRO A 327 5.96 13.90 -2.66
CA PRO A 327 5.96 12.47 -2.96
C PRO A 327 6.09 11.60 -1.71
N SER A 328 5.12 10.70 -1.53
CA SER A 328 5.11 9.59 -0.56
C SER A 328 5.15 8.26 -1.32
N ARG A 329 5.36 7.16 -0.60
CA ARG A 329 5.78 5.87 -1.18
C ARG A 329 4.99 4.75 -0.52
N SER A 330 4.60 3.74 -1.29
CA SER A 330 3.86 2.56 -0.81
C SER A 330 4.28 1.28 -1.51
#